data_AF-A0A1U8MI08-F1
#
_entry.id   AF-A0A1U8MI08-F1
#
_cell.length_a   1.000
_cell.length_b   1.000
_cell.length_c   1.000
_cell.angle_alpha   90.00
_cell.angle_beta   90.00
_cell.angle_gamma   90.00
#
_symmetry.space_group_name_H-M   'P 1'
#
loop_
_entity.id
_entity.type
_entity.pdbx_description
1 polymer ?
#
loop_
_entity_poly.entity_id
_entity_poly.type
_entity_poly.pdbx_seq_one_letter_code
_entity_poly.pdbx_strand_id
1 'polypeptide(L)'
;MAIQFNFVSSMLILVLLSISSVEGQGGEGGGVIDVVAKFGAKADEKTDLSKPLLDAWKEACALTSPSKIVIPKEIYFLSKATLDGPCKAPIKLQVEGTVMAPADPGAFKEPKWISFNRIENFKFSGGGVFDGQGTTAYKREGCKGHDYCGLLPINLRFDFLTNAKIQDITTKDNKKFHANVLGCKKHYFQTFHHICT
;
A
#
# COMPACT_ATOMS: atom_id res chain seq x y z
N MET A 1 -47.03 -24.96 -61.79
CA MET A 1 -45.81 -24.14 -61.79
C MET A 1 -45.90 -23.18 -60.60
N ALA A 2 -45.24 -23.53 -59.50
CA ALA A 2 -44.92 -22.64 -58.38
C ALA A 2 -43.98 -23.45 -57.46
N ILE A 3 -42.73 -23.00 -57.35
CA ILE A 3 -41.68 -23.64 -56.56
C ILE A 3 -41.81 -23.11 -55.12
N GLN A 4 -41.98 -24.00 -54.16
CA GLN A 4 -41.94 -23.68 -52.73
C GLN A 4 -40.47 -23.62 -52.28
N PHE A 5 -40.00 -22.44 -51.90
CA PHE A 5 -38.74 -22.25 -51.16
C PHE A 5 -39.09 -21.64 -49.80
N ASN A 6 -39.09 -22.46 -48.75
CA ASN A 6 -39.13 -21.95 -47.38
C ASN A 6 -37.75 -22.15 -46.74
N PHE A 7 -37.18 -21.01 -46.37
CA PHE A 7 -35.87 -20.81 -45.78
C PHE A 7 -35.65 -21.68 -44.54
N VAL A 8 -34.75 -22.66 -44.65
CA VAL A 8 -34.09 -23.23 -43.46
C VAL A 8 -33.04 -22.20 -43.04
N SER A 9 -33.39 -21.37 -42.06
CA SER A 9 -32.48 -20.40 -41.45
C SER A 9 -31.36 -21.16 -40.73
N SER A 10 -30.26 -21.37 -41.46
CA SER A 10 -29.00 -21.92 -40.96
C SER A 10 -28.46 -20.98 -39.87
N MET A 11 -28.67 -21.32 -38.60
CA MET A 11 -27.90 -20.74 -37.51
C MET A 11 -26.48 -21.31 -37.59
N LEU A 12 -25.63 -20.56 -38.27
CA LEU A 12 -24.18 -20.73 -38.22
C LEU A 12 -23.72 -20.32 -36.81
N ILE A 13 -23.67 -21.27 -35.87
CA ILE A 13 -23.10 -21.04 -34.54
C ILE A 13 -21.59 -20.93 -34.71
N LEU A 14 -21.07 -19.70 -34.78
CA LEU A 14 -19.65 -19.42 -34.58
C LEU A 14 -19.29 -19.75 -33.12
N VAL A 15 -18.79 -20.96 -32.89
CA VAL A 15 -18.12 -21.31 -31.62
C VAL A 15 -16.76 -20.62 -31.62
N LEU A 16 -16.70 -19.42 -31.04
CA LEU A 16 -15.43 -18.78 -30.70
C LEU A 16 -14.79 -19.60 -29.57
N LEU A 17 -13.80 -20.42 -29.92
CA LEU A 17 -12.87 -20.99 -28.95
C LEU A 17 -12.07 -19.83 -28.34
N SER A 18 -12.55 -19.31 -27.21
CA SER A 18 -11.76 -18.41 -26.37
C SER A 18 -10.59 -19.20 -25.80
N ILE A 19 -9.44 -19.12 -26.46
CA ILE A 19 -8.16 -19.56 -25.90
C ILE A 19 -7.86 -18.55 -24.79
N SER A 20 -8.25 -18.87 -23.55
CA SER A 20 -7.76 -18.15 -22.39
C SER A 20 -6.27 -18.41 -22.31
N SER A 21 -5.47 -17.43 -22.72
CA SER A 21 -4.04 -17.38 -22.39
C SER A 21 -3.93 -17.50 -20.87
N VAL A 22 -3.50 -18.66 -20.38
CA VAL A 22 -3.06 -18.80 -19.00
C VAL A 22 -1.78 -17.98 -18.91
N GLU A 23 -1.90 -16.73 -18.52
CA GLU A 23 -0.77 -16.00 -17.97
C GLU A 23 -0.32 -16.79 -16.74
N GLY A 24 0.87 -17.40 -16.85
CA GLY A 24 1.45 -18.16 -15.76
C GLY A 24 1.52 -17.31 -14.51
N GLN A 25 0.63 -17.58 -13.55
CA GLN A 25 0.76 -17.09 -12.20
C GLN A 25 2.03 -17.70 -11.61
N GLY A 26 3.10 -16.92 -11.60
CA GLY A 26 4.27 -17.19 -10.76
C GLY A 26 3.78 -17.44 -9.33
N GLY A 27 4.14 -18.61 -8.80
CA GLY A 27 3.45 -19.24 -7.67
C GLY A 27 3.24 -18.35 -6.45
N GLU A 28 1.98 -18.22 -6.05
CA GLU A 28 1.56 -17.68 -4.76
C GLU A 28 1.66 -18.78 -3.68
N GLY A 29 2.86 -19.33 -3.49
CA GLY A 29 3.16 -20.34 -2.47
C GLY A 29 3.66 -19.73 -1.15
N GLY A 30 3.23 -18.51 -0.85
CA GLY A 30 3.74 -17.71 0.26
C GLY A 30 2.72 -17.52 1.38
N GLY A 31 3.14 -17.71 2.63
CA GLY A 31 2.27 -17.54 3.80
C GLY A 31 1.60 -16.16 3.83
N VAL A 32 0.27 -16.15 4.00
CA VAL A 32 -0.51 -14.93 4.20
C VAL A 32 -0.55 -14.62 5.70
N ILE A 33 -0.15 -13.40 6.05
CA ILE A 33 -0.11 -12.89 7.41
C ILE A 33 -1.12 -11.74 7.51
N ASP A 34 -2.27 -12.02 8.12
CA ASP A 34 -3.30 -11.02 8.37
C ASP A 34 -3.07 -10.35 9.74
N VAL A 35 -2.90 -9.02 9.76
CA VAL A 35 -2.60 -8.28 10.99
C VAL A 35 -3.74 -8.31 12.02
N VAL A 36 -4.99 -8.49 11.58
CA VAL A 36 -6.16 -8.61 12.44
C VAL A 36 -6.24 -10.03 12.98
N ALA A 37 -6.30 -11.02 12.09
CA ALA A 37 -6.54 -12.41 12.50
C ALA A 37 -5.40 -12.99 13.34
N LYS A 38 -4.15 -12.59 13.07
CA LYS A 38 -2.97 -13.15 13.75
C LYS A 38 -2.45 -12.29 14.90
N PHE A 39 -2.48 -10.96 14.74
CA PHE A 39 -1.87 -10.03 15.70
C PHE A 39 -2.87 -9.14 16.42
N GLY A 40 -4.17 -9.31 16.17
CA GLY A 40 -5.22 -8.60 16.91
C GLY A 40 -5.28 -7.10 16.62
N ALA A 41 -4.84 -6.66 15.44
CA ALA A 41 -5.06 -5.28 15.00
C ALA A 41 -6.55 -4.92 15.08
N LYS A 42 -6.86 -3.75 15.62
CA LYS A 42 -8.23 -3.26 15.75
C LYS A 42 -8.48 -2.09 14.80
N ALA A 43 -9.57 -2.18 14.06
CA ALA A 43 -10.06 -1.09 13.23
C ALA A 43 -11.07 -0.22 14.00
N ASP A 44 -10.61 0.45 15.04
CA ASP A 44 -11.43 1.29 15.93
C ASP A 44 -10.97 2.76 15.92
N GLU A 45 -10.11 3.13 14.97
CA GLU A 45 -9.49 4.45 14.80
C GLU A 45 -8.71 4.98 16.01
N LYS A 46 -8.46 4.14 17.02
CA LYS A 46 -7.89 4.54 18.32
C LYS A 46 -6.73 3.66 18.74
N THR A 47 -6.87 2.36 18.60
CA THR A 47 -5.86 1.38 18.92
C THR A 47 -4.74 1.46 17.89
N ASP A 48 -3.50 1.62 18.37
CA ASP A 48 -2.35 1.79 17.50
C ASP A 48 -1.98 0.48 16.76
N LEU A 49 -2.04 0.54 15.43
CA LEU A 49 -1.67 -0.53 14.51
C LEU A 49 -0.16 -0.83 14.51
N SER A 50 0.68 0.06 15.08
CA SER A 50 2.14 -0.04 15.02
C SER A 50 2.66 -1.41 15.46
N LYS A 51 2.24 -1.89 16.63
CA LYS A 51 2.70 -3.19 17.16
C LYS A 51 2.26 -4.38 16.29
N PRO A 52 0.97 -4.58 15.97
CA PRO A 52 0.54 -5.66 15.08
C PRO A 52 1.24 -5.66 13.71
N LEU A 53 1.42 -4.47 13.11
CA LEU A 53 2.09 -4.33 11.82
C LEU A 53 3.59 -4.69 11.90
N LEU A 54 4.28 -4.23 12.95
CA LEU A 54 5.71 -4.52 13.14
C LEU A 54 5.96 -5.99 13.47
N ASP A 55 5.07 -6.62 14.26
CA ASP A 55 5.14 -8.05 14.55
C ASP A 55 4.91 -8.88 13.28
N ALA A 56 3.92 -8.53 12.46
CA ALA A 56 3.67 -9.15 11.15
C ALA A 56 4.86 -8.98 10.19
N TRP A 57 5.46 -7.78 10.15
CA TRP A 57 6.63 -7.50 9.33
C TRP A 57 7.84 -8.33 9.76
N LYS A 58 8.12 -8.39 11.06
CA LYS A 58 9.22 -9.18 11.62
C LYS A 58 9.08 -10.66 11.28
N GLU A 59 7.86 -11.21 11.39
CA GLU A 59 7.59 -12.59 11.02
C GLU A 59 7.81 -12.81 9.52
N ALA A 60 7.17 -12.02 8.66
CA ALA A 60 7.31 -12.09 7.21
C ALA A 60 8.77 -12.01 6.75
N CYS A 61 9.54 -11.10 7.35
CA CYS A 61 10.94 -10.84 7.03
C CYS A 61 11.87 -12.00 7.43
N ALA A 62 11.46 -12.82 8.40
CA ALA A 62 12.18 -14.00 8.85
C ALA A 62 11.88 -15.27 8.03
N LEU A 63 10.82 -15.25 7.18
CA LEU A 63 10.47 -16.37 6.30
C LEU A 63 11.47 -16.51 5.16
N THR A 64 11.77 -17.76 4.80
CA THR A 64 12.68 -18.11 3.70
C THR A 64 11.97 -18.29 2.35
N SER A 65 10.64 -18.20 2.33
CA SER A 65 9.81 -18.17 1.14
C SER A 65 9.07 -16.84 1.02
N PRO A 66 8.65 -16.43 -0.19
CA PRO A 66 7.87 -15.21 -0.36
C PRO A 66 6.65 -15.18 0.57
N SER A 67 6.25 -14.00 1.03
CA SER A 67 5.11 -13.86 1.94
C SER A 67 4.28 -12.61 1.66
N LYS A 68 3.06 -12.59 2.18
CA LYS A 68 2.12 -11.50 1.99
C LYS A 68 1.56 -11.05 3.34
N ILE A 69 1.74 -9.79 3.70
CA ILE A 69 1.09 -9.16 4.84
C ILE A 69 -0.17 -8.45 4.34
N VAL A 70 -1.30 -8.63 5.02
CA VAL A 70 -2.57 -7.99 4.68
C VAL A 70 -3.02 -7.08 5.82
N ILE A 71 -3.35 -5.83 5.49
CA ILE A 71 -4.12 -4.90 6.31
C ILE A 71 -5.50 -4.77 5.64
N PRO A 72 -6.54 -5.44 6.17
CA PRO A 72 -7.86 -5.51 5.55
C PRO A 72 -8.54 -4.15 5.37
N LYS A 73 -9.63 -4.14 4.60
CA LYS A 73 -10.42 -2.94 4.32
C LYS A 73 -11.23 -2.48 5.54
N GLU A 74 -10.64 -1.62 6.35
CA GLU A 74 -11.31 -0.85 7.43
C GLU A 74 -10.53 0.45 7.68
N ILE A 75 -10.76 1.15 8.80
CA ILE A 75 -10.01 2.34 9.22
C ILE A 75 -9.16 2.04 10.46
N TYR A 76 -7.86 2.31 10.37
CA TYR A 76 -6.88 2.04 11.41
C TYR A 76 -6.12 3.29 11.81
N PHE A 77 -5.85 3.44 13.09
CA PHE A 77 -4.90 4.44 13.58
C PHE A 77 -3.48 3.85 13.60
N LEU A 78 -2.50 4.60 13.09
CA LEU A 78 -1.09 4.21 13.13
C LEU A 78 -0.23 5.38 13.59
N SER A 79 0.42 5.25 14.74
CA SER A 79 1.27 6.33 15.27
C SER A 79 2.52 6.55 14.40
N LYS A 80 3.26 5.47 14.11
CA LYS A 80 4.42 5.42 13.21
C LYS A 80 4.79 3.98 12.88
N ALA A 81 5.52 3.76 11.79
CA ALA A 81 6.12 2.47 11.49
C ALA A 81 7.44 2.60 10.73
N THR A 82 8.43 1.81 11.12
CA THR A 82 9.65 1.58 10.32
C THR A 82 9.69 0.11 9.98
N LEU A 83 9.58 -0.19 8.68
CA LEU A 83 9.62 -1.52 8.11
C LEU A 83 11.01 -1.72 7.50
N ASP A 84 11.88 -2.38 8.27
CA ASP A 84 13.29 -2.58 7.94
C ASP A 84 13.53 -3.91 7.24
N GLY A 85 14.45 -3.90 6.27
CA GLY A 85 15.17 -5.07 5.81
C GLY A 85 16.63 -5.11 6.33
N PRO A 86 17.47 -6.02 5.80
CA PRO A 86 17.17 -6.97 4.74
C PRO A 86 16.25 -8.10 5.22
N CYS A 87 15.36 -8.55 4.35
CA CYS A 87 14.49 -9.72 4.59
C CYS A 87 15.00 -10.92 3.83
N LYS A 88 14.76 -12.13 4.37
CA LYS A 88 15.28 -13.38 3.79
C LYS A 88 14.59 -13.77 2.48
N ALA A 89 13.38 -13.28 2.25
CA ALA A 89 12.59 -13.53 1.06
C ALA A 89 11.74 -12.30 0.68
N PRO A 90 11.21 -12.23 -0.56
CA PRO A 90 10.31 -11.17 -1.00
C PRO A 90 9.07 -11.02 -0.12
N ILE A 91 8.66 -9.79 0.16
CA ILE A 91 7.43 -9.48 0.90
C ILE A 91 6.49 -8.67 0.00
N LYS A 92 5.21 -9.05 -0.02
CA LYS A 92 4.12 -8.20 -0.48
C LYS A 92 3.40 -7.60 0.73
N LEU A 93 3.39 -6.28 0.87
CA LEU A 93 2.49 -5.58 1.76
C LEU A 93 1.22 -5.20 0.98
N GLN A 94 0.08 -5.76 1.39
CA GLN A 94 -1.24 -5.46 0.84
C GLN A 94 -2.05 -4.66 1.85
N VAL A 95 -2.35 -3.41 1.54
CA VAL A 95 -3.15 -2.51 2.39
C VAL A 95 -4.41 -2.15 1.62
N GLU A 96 -5.55 -2.56 2.16
CA GLU A 96 -6.88 -2.34 1.58
C GLU A 96 -7.66 -1.26 2.33
N GLY A 97 -7.30 -1.04 3.60
CA GLY A 97 -7.92 -0.07 4.48
C GLY A 97 -7.39 1.36 4.35
N THR A 98 -7.97 2.24 5.16
CA THR A 98 -7.45 3.58 5.42
C THR A 98 -6.62 3.55 6.70
N VAL A 99 -5.39 4.04 6.61
CA VAL A 99 -4.49 4.22 7.75
C VAL A 99 -4.44 5.71 8.05
N MET A 100 -4.71 6.09 9.30
CA MET A 100 -4.74 7.47 9.77
C MET A 100 -3.54 7.78 10.65
N ALA A 101 -2.89 8.90 10.37
CA ALA A 101 -1.79 9.44 11.17
C ALA A 101 -2.32 10.20 12.40
N PRO A 102 -1.50 10.36 13.46
CA PRO A 102 -1.74 11.36 14.48
C PRO A 102 -2.00 12.74 13.88
N ALA A 103 -3.10 13.39 14.26
CA ALA A 103 -3.43 14.73 13.77
C ALA A 103 -2.45 15.78 14.31
N ASP A 104 -2.04 15.69 15.59
CA ASP A 104 -1.05 16.62 16.16
C ASP A 104 0.35 16.35 15.59
N PRO A 105 0.99 17.33 14.91
CA PRO A 105 2.37 17.19 14.47
C PRO A 105 3.37 16.99 15.61
N GLY A 106 3.04 17.39 16.85
CA GLY A 106 3.88 17.19 18.04
C GLY A 106 4.09 15.72 18.44
N ALA A 107 3.23 14.82 17.95
CA ALA A 107 3.35 13.38 18.13
C ALA A 107 4.56 12.79 17.39
N PHE A 108 5.07 13.47 16.37
CA PHE A 108 6.21 13.01 15.58
C PHE A 108 7.52 13.56 16.12
N LYS A 109 8.47 12.67 16.39
CA LYS A 109 9.85 13.02 16.79
C LYS A 109 10.84 12.91 15.63
N GLU A 110 10.39 12.38 14.51
CA GLU A 110 11.18 12.17 13.29
C GLU A 110 10.41 12.76 12.10
N PRO A 111 11.09 13.21 11.03
CA PRO A 111 10.47 13.78 9.84
C PRO A 111 9.86 12.71 8.92
N LYS A 112 9.23 11.66 9.49
CA LYS A 112 8.60 10.54 8.78
C LYS A 112 7.48 9.93 9.61
N TRP A 113 6.45 9.42 8.95
CA TRP A 113 5.37 8.66 9.56
C TRP A 113 5.57 7.16 9.33
N ILE A 114 5.62 6.73 8.07
CA ILE A 114 5.90 5.35 7.68
C ILE A 114 7.14 5.32 6.81
N SER A 115 8.12 4.50 7.17
CA SER A 115 9.31 4.29 6.35
C SER A 115 9.55 2.83 6.03
N PHE A 116 9.91 2.59 4.78
CA PHE A 116 10.42 1.35 4.23
C PHE A 116 11.93 1.53 4.04
N ASN A 117 12.76 0.67 4.63
CA ASN A 117 14.20 0.91 4.68
C ASN A 117 15.01 -0.35 4.34
N ARG A 118 15.90 -0.26 3.35
CA ARG A 118 16.82 -1.33 2.91
C ARG A 118 16.13 -2.67 2.60
N ILE A 119 15.04 -2.61 1.83
CA ILE A 119 14.27 -3.79 1.42
C ILE A 119 14.57 -4.12 -0.05
N GLU A 120 14.67 -5.41 -0.35
CA GLU A 120 14.84 -5.93 -1.70
C GLU A 120 13.61 -6.75 -2.13
N ASN A 121 13.25 -6.69 -3.42
CA ASN A 121 12.15 -7.47 -4.02
C ASN A 121 10.80 -7.23 -3.32
N PHE A 122 10.43 -5.96 -3.16
CA PHE A 122 9.26 -5.53 -2.39
C PHE A 122 8.08 -5.17 -3.28
N LYS A 123 6.86 -5.59 -2.90
CA LYS A 123 5.63 -5.09 -3.50
C LYS A 123 4.74 -4.45 -2.44
N PHE A 124 4.30 -3.22 -2.69
CA PHE A 124 3.35 -2.50 -1.85
C PHE A 124 2.11 -2.19 -2.67
N SER A 125 0.93 -2.69 -2.27
CA SER A 125 -0.30 -2.52 -3.05
C SER A 125 -1.57 -2.66 -2.23
N GLY A 126 -2.75 -2.58 -2.86
CA GLY A 126 -4.02 -3.00 -2.24
C GLY A 126 -5.16 -1.97 -2.30
N GLY A 127 -4.93 -0.79 -2.87
CA GLY A 127 -5.95 0.27 -2.97
C GLY A 127 -6.10 1.13 -1.73
N GLY A 128 -5.35 0.85 -0.66
CA GLY A 128 -5.45 1.54 0.62
C GLY A 128 -5.04 3.02 0.59
N VAL A 129 -5.49 3.73 1.62
CA VAL A 129 -5.29 5.18 1.78
C VAL A 129 -4.43 5.46 3.01
N PHE A 130 -3.42 6.31 2.85
CA PHE A 130 -2.60 6.83 3.93
C PHE A 130 -2.98 8.28 4.19
N ASP A 131 -3.88 8.49 5.14
CA ASP A 131 -4.40 9.80 5.53
C ASP A 131 -3.46 10.43 6.58
N GLY A 132 -2.71 11.43 6.13
CA GLY A 132 -1.70 12.11 6.92
C GLY A 132 -2.24 13.13 7.92
N GLN A 133 -3.55 13.45 7.89
CA GLN A 133 -4.18 14.42 8.80
C GLN A 133 -3.41 15.76 8.88
N GLY A 134 -3.02 16.29 7.72
CA GLY A 134 -2.15 17.45 7.51
C GLY A 134 -2.79 18.81 7.77
N THR A 135 -4.11 18.93 7.67
CA THR A 135 -4.85 20.19 7.85
C THR A 135 -4.48 20.96 9.14
N THR A 136 -4.17 20.24 10.23
CA THR A 136 -3.76 20.81 11.52
C THR A 136 -2.33 21.34 11.53
N ALA A 137 -1.44 20.84 10.66
CA ALA A 137 -0.05 21.26 10.58
C ALA A 137 0.10 22.67 10.00
N TYR A 138 -0.70 23.01 8.98
CA TYR A 138 -0.67 24.32 8.33
C TYR A 138 -1.32 25.44 9.15
N LYS A 139 -2.20 25.09 10.10
CA LYS A 139 -2.93 26.03 10.96
C LYS A 139 -2.20 26.38 12.26
N ARG A 140 -1.02 25.81 12.53
CA ARG A 140 -0.27 26.03 13.77
C ARG A 140 0.28 27.47 13.81
N GLU A 141 0.14 28.15 14.96
CA GLU A 141 0.79 29.45 15.17
C GLU A 141 2.31 29.33 15.06
N GLY A 142 2.96 30.24 14.32
CA GLY A 142 4.38 30.15 13.95
C GLY A 142 4.65 29.59 12.55
N CYS A 143 3.62 29.15 11.83
CA CYS A 143 3.66 28.78 10.40
C CYS A 143 3.13 29.91 9.50
N LYS A 144 3.24 31.17 9.92
CA LYS A 144 2.75 32.34 9.16
C LYS A 144 3.86 32.88 8.27
N GLY A 145 3.74 32.62 6.95
CA GLY A 145 4.60 33.19 5.91
C GLY A 145 5.97 32.55 5.83
N HIS A 146 6.26 31.80 4.75
CA HIS A 146 7.56 31.25 4.32
C HIS A 146 8.46 30.53 5.35
N ASP A 147 8.12 30.49 6.63
CA ASP A 147 8.84 29.79 7.67
C ASP A 147 8.58 28.30 7.53
N TYR A 148 9.66 27.56 7.29
CA TYR A 148 9.64 26.12 7.25
C TYR A 148 9.22 25.59 8.61
N CYS A 149 7.95 25.17 8.72
CA CYS A 149 7.35 24.64 9.94
C CYS A 149 8.07 23.36 10.41
N GLY A 150 9.15 23.48 11.18
CA GLY A 150 9.82 22.36 11.87
C GLY A 150 10.02 21.05 11.07
N LEU A 151 10.30 19.96 11.79
CA LEU A 151 10.42 18.62 11.23
C LEU A 151 9.02 17.97 11.10
N LEU A 152 8.20 18.44 10.16
CA LEU A 152 6.93 17.77 9.85
C LEU A 152 7.17 16.40 9.18
N PRO A 153 6.34 15.39 9.50
CA PRO A 153 6.53 14.04 8.97
C PRO A 153 6.11 13.95 7.50
N ILE A 154 6.89 13.19 6.75
CA ILE A 154 6.55 12.71 5.40
C ILE A 154 5.66 11.48 5.56
N ASN A 155 4.57 11.37 4.79
CA ASN A 155 3.63 10.24 4.93
C ASN A 155 4.34 8.90 4.68
N LEU A 156 4.90 8.73 3.47
CA LEU A 156 5.59 7.50 3.06
C LEU A 156 7.04 7.78 2.67
N ARG A 157 7.99 7.09 3.29
CA ARG A 157 9.41 7.24 2.96
C ARG A 157 9.99 5.91 2.49
N PHE A 158 10.67 5.93 1.34
CA PHE A 158 11.30 4.77 0.71
C PHE A 158 12.82 5.01 0.69
N ASP A 159 13.53 4.40 1.64
CA ASP A 159 14.97 4.58 1.83
C ASP A 159 15.73 3.32 1.41
N PHE A 160 16.55 3.43 0.36
CA PHE A 160 17.44 2.38 -0.12
C PHE A 160 16.75 1.07 -0.55
N LEU A 161 15.58 1.16 -1.18
CA LEU A 161 14.88 -0.01 -1.73
C LEU A 161 15.49 -0.45 -3.07
N THR A 162 15.58 -1.77 -3.28
CA THR A 162 15.99 -2.35 -4.56
C THR A 162 14.89 -3.24 -5.13
N ASN A 163 14.57 -3.08 -6.41
CA ASN A 163 13.53 -3.87 -7.10
C ASN A 163 12.18 -3.82 -6.37
N ALA A 164 11.65 -2.61 -6.21
CA ALA A 164 10.43 -2.36 -5.47
C ALA A 164 9.34 -1.79 -6.38
N LYS A 165 8.11 -2.29 -6.22
CA LYS A 165 6.92 -1.82 -6.95
C LYS A 165 5.86 -1.34 -5.96
N ILE A 166 5.56 -0.06 -6.03
CA ILE A 166 4.49 0.59 -5.27
C ILE A 166 3.31 0.79 -6.23
N GLN A 167 2.19 0.13 -5.96
CA GLN A 167 1.09 0.04 -6.90
C GLN A 167 -0.27 0.24 -6.23
N ASP A 168 -1.14 1.07 -6.80
CA ASP A 168 -2.51 1.27 -6.30
C ASP A 168 -2.53 1.74 -4.83
N ILE A 169 -1.77 2.79 -4.53
CA ILE A 169 -1.70 3.40 -3.19
C ILE A 169 -2.11 4.86 -3.28
N THR A 170 -2.89 5.31 -2.30
CA THR A 170 -3.26 6.72 -2.15
C THR A 170 -2.62 7.30 -0.90
N THR A 171 -2.01 8.47 -1.02
CA THR A 171 -1.58 9.28 0.11
C THR A 171 -2.40 10.57 0.11
N LYS A 172 -2.96 10.92 1.27
CA LYS A 172 -3.92 12.02 1.42
C LYS A 172 -3.49 12.94 2.56
N ASP A 173 -3.79 14.22 2.43
CA ASP A 173 -3.65 15.23 3.50
C ASP A 173 -2.30 15.15 4.24
N ASN A 174 -1.18 15.27 3.50
CA ASN A 174 0.14 15.15 4.13
C ASN A 174 0.45 16.34 5.05
N LYS A 175 1.27 16.13 6.08
CA LYS A 175 1.82 17.24 6.88
C LYS A 175 2.95 17.99 6.16
N LYS A 176 3.71 17.32 5.30
CA LYS A 176 4.86 17.90 4.57
C LYS A 176 4.96 17.44 3.13
N PHE A 177 5.28 16.16 2.95
CA PHE A 177 5.33 15.52 1.63
C PHE A 177 4.55 14.22 1.66
N HIS A 178 3.87 13.95 0.55
CA HIS A 178 3.14 12.71 0.29
C HIS A 178 4.06 11.49 0.27
N ALA A 179 5.23 11.62 -0.36
CA ALA A 179 6.24 10.57 -0.38
C ALA A 179 7.67 11.14 -0.52
N ASN A 180 8.66 10.37 -0.08
CA ASN A 180 10.09 10.64 -0.34
C ASN A 180 10.80 9.35 -0.77
N VAL A 181 11.67 9.46 -1.78
CA VAL A 181 12.45 8.33 -2.32
C VAL A 181 13.93 8.69 -2.23
N LEU A 182 14.69 7.90 -1.48
CA LEU A 182 16.11 8.14 -1.24
C LEU A 182 16.92 6.90 -1.59
N GLY A 183 17.91 7.04 -2.48
CA GLY A 183 18.89 5.99 -2.76
C GLY A 183 18.32 4.67 -3.30
N CYS A 184 17.14 4.68 -3.92
CA CYS A 184 16.47 3.48 -4.44
C CYS A 184 16.97 3.08 -5.83
N LYS A 185 16.87 1.78 -6.17
CA LYS A 185 17.26 1.20 -7.47
C LYS A 185 16.12 0.32 -8.03
N LYS A 186 15.76 0.48 -9.30
CA LYS A 186 14.61 -0.24 -9.92
C LYS A 186 13.34 -0.10 -9.08
N HIS A 187 12.96 1.14 -8.79
CA HIS A 187 11.81 1.49 -7.96
C HIS A 187 10.72 2.10 -8.85
N TYR A 188 9.51 1.53 -8.82
CA TYR A 188 8.42 1.90 -9.71
C TYR A 188 7.18 2.27 -8.91
N PHE A 189 6.59 3.42 -9.24
CA PHE A 189 5.21 3.73 -8.89
C PHE A 189 4.30 3.40 -10.07
N GLN A 190 3.19 2.73 -9.81
CA GLN A 190 2.13 2.50 -10.80
C GLN A 190 0.80 2.81 -10.13
N THR A 191 0.02 3.77 -10.64
CA THR A 191 -1.24 4.19 -10.01
C THR A 191 -1.02 4.65 -8.55
N PHE A 192 -0.21 5.69 -8.38
CA PHE A 192 0.03 6.32 -7.08
C PHE A 192 -0.70 7.66 -7.02
N HIS A 193 -1.73 7.75 -6.17
CA HIS A 193 -2.52 8.97 -6.02
C HIS A 193 -2.02 9.80 -4.85
N HIS A 194 -1.94 11.11 -5.05
CA HIS A 194 -1.72 12.09 -3.99
C HIS A 194 -2.90 13.07 -3.96
N ILE A 195 -3.48 13.26 -2.78
CA ILE A 195 -4.65 14.11 -2.59
C ILE A 195 -4.30 15.18 -1.56
N CYS A 196 -4.23 16.43 -2.00
CA CYS A 196 -4.08 17.61 -1.15
C CYS A 196 -5.46 18.10 -0.69
N THR A 197 -5.57 18.54 0.56
CA THR A 197 -6.82 19.05 1.17
C THR A 197 -6.57 20.34 1.93
#